data_AF-A0A1W1VIH8-F1
#
_entry.id   AF-A0A1W1VIH8-F1
#
_cell.length_a   1.000
_cell.length_b   1.000
_cell.length_c   1.000
_cell.angle_alpha   90.00
_cell.angle_beta   90.00
_cell.angle_gamma   90.00
#
_symmetry.space_group_name_H-M   'P 1'
#
loop_
_entity.id
_entity.type
_entity.pdbx_description
1 polymer ?
#
loop_
_entity_poly.entity_id
_entity_poly.type
_entity_poly.pdbx_seq_one_letter_code
_entity_poly.pdbx_strand_id
1 'polypeptide(L)'
;MIEATINAQTADYLPEEKLARMLKNMEFSPKYMVHIFNFFTDVPLQDIAKFIAKHNIPEATLLEYYKTYVQEFYRNVELEEMLEHVGRTFGKGHSSS
;
A
#
# COMPACT_ATOMS: atom_id res chain seq x y z
N MET A 1 3.54 -0.09 14.92
CA MET A 1 2.45 -1.10 14.90
C MET A 1 2.44 -1.88 13.59
N ILE A 2 2.63 -1.24 12.44
CA ILE A 2 2.68 -1.92 11.13
C ILE A 2 3.74 -3.02 11.09
N GLU A 3 4.94 -2.77 11.62
CA GLU A 3 5.99 -3.80 11.67
C GLU A 3 5.55 -5.05 12.45
N ALA A 4 4.78 -4.90 13.52
CA ALA A 4 4.28 -6.05 14.27
C ALA A 4 3.29 -6.85 13.42
N THR A 5 2.41 -6.19 12.67
CA THR A 5 1.43 -6.83 11.80
C THR A 5 2.07 -7.55 10.62
N ILE A 6 2.94 -6.87 9.85
CA ILE A 6 3.54 -7.46 8.64
C ILE A 6 4.53 -8.58 8.96
N ASN A 7 5.12 -8.58 10.17
CA ASN A 7 6.09 -9.59 10.61
C ASN A 7 5.49 -10.69 11.51
N ALA A 8 4.19 -10.64 11.84
CA ALA A 8 3.58 -11.56 12.82
C ALA A 8 3.67 -13.05 12.44
N GLN A 9 3.79 -13.35 11.15
CA GLN A 9 3.72 -14.72 10.59
C GLN A 9 4.94 -15.07 9.73
N THR A 10 6.04 -14.33 9.87
CA THR A 10 7.22 -14.48 9.01
C THR A 10 8.46 -14.76 9.84
N ALA A 11 9.34 -15.61 9.32
CA ALA A 11 10.63 -15.91 9.96
C ALA A 11 11.67 -14.80 9.72
N ASP A 12 11.57 -14.14 8.56
CA ASP A 12 12.39 -12.98 8.21
C ASP A 12 11.76 -11.69 8.73
N TYR A 13 12.60 -10.75 9.18
CA TYR A 13 12.16 -9.42 9.54
C TYR A 13 12.23 -8.46 8.35
N LEU A 14 11.12 -7.78 8.07
CA LEU A 14 11.04 -6.66 7.14
C LEU A 14 10.86 -5.35 7.93
N PRO A 15 11.88 -4.47 7.94
CA PRO A 15 11.75 -3.14 8.54
C PRO A 15 10.73 -2.27 7.79
N GLU A 16 10.04 -1.40 8.52
CA GLU A 16 9.07 -0.45 7.98
C GLU A 16 9.64 0.38 6.83
N GLU A 17 10.85 0.92 7.02
CA GLU A 17 11.54 1.77 6.04
C GLU A 17 11.89 1.00 4.76
N LYS A 18 12.20 -0.30 4.90
CA LYS A 18 12.51 -1.15 3.74
C LYS A 18 11.24 -1.42 2.94
N LEU A 19 10.13 -1.72 3.61
CA LEU A 19 8.83 -1.86 2.94
C LEU A 19 8.45 -0.55 2.21
N ALA A 20 8.58 0.60 2.87
CA ALA A 20 8.30 1.90 2.27
C ALA A 20 9.13 2.14 1.00
N ARG A 21 10.43 1.81 1.03
CA ARG A 21 11.31 1.92 -0.14
C ARG A 21 10.88 0.96 -1.26
N MET A 22 10.52 -0.27 -0.94
CA MET A 22 10.06 -1.25 -1.92
C MET A 22 8.79 -0.77 -2.64
N LEU A 23 7.82 -0.26 -1.88
CA LEU A 23 6.57 0.29 -2.43
C LEU A 23 6.84 1.49 -3.35
N LYS A 24 7.70 2.43 -2.93
CA LYS A 24 8.06 3.60 -3.75
C LYS A 24 8.76 3.25 -5.06
N ASN A 25 9.61 2.24 -5.03
CA ASN A 25 10.43 1.85 -6.16
C ASN A 25 9.76 0.79 -7.05
N MET A 26 8.51 0.43 -6.78
CA MET A 26 7.82 -0.68 -7.45
C MET A 26 8.65 -1.98 -7.41
N GLU A 27 9.33 -2.23 -6.29
CA GLU A 27 10.15 -3.42 -6.10
C GLU A 27 9.33 -4.52 -5.42
N PHE A 28 9.22 -5.67 -6.09
CA PHE A 28 8.64 -6.88 -5.54
C PHE A 28 9.73 -7.92 -5.30
N SER A 29 9.82 -8.42 -4.07
CA SER A 29 10.77 -9.46 -3.69
C SER A 29 10.01 -10.68 -3.17
N PRO A 30 10.16 -11.88 -3.80
CA PRO A 30 9.53 -13.10 -3.32
C PRO A 30 9.86 -13.42 -1.87
N LYS A 31 11.05 -13.02 -1.39
CA LYS A 31 11.46 -13.17 0.01
C LYS A 31 10.51 -12.46 0.99
N TYR A 32 9.94 -11.32 0.58
CA TYR A 32 9.07 -10.49 1.42
C TYR A 32 7.61 -10.55 0.98
N MET A 33 7.24 -11.51 0.13
CA MET A 33 5.89 -11.65 -0.42
C MET A 33 4.83 -11.70 0.68
N VAL A 34 5.03 -12.50 1.73
CA VAL A 34 4.09 -12.62 2.84
C VAL A 34 3.94 -11.30 3.60
N HIS A 35 5.04 -10.58 3.85
CA HIS A 35 4.98 -9.26 4.49
C HIS A 35 4.19 -8.25 3.66
N ILE A 36 4.40 -8.27 2.34
CA ILE A 36 3.69 -7.40 1.39
C ILE A 36 2.21 -7.73 1.41
N PHE A 37 1.83 -9.01 1.35
CA PHE A 37 0.42 -9.39 1.40
C PHE A 37 -0.23 -8.99 2.72
N ASN A 38 0.39 -9.29 3.85
CA ASN A 38 -0.09 -8.89 5.17
C ASN A 38 -0.27 -7.36 5.29
N PHE A 39 0.57 -6.58 4.61
CA PHE A 39 0.40 -5.12 4.57
C PHE A 39 -0.93 -4.70 3.93
N PHE A 40 -1.41 -5.42 2.91
CA PHE A 40 -2.64 -5.08 2.19
C PHE A 40 -3.89 -5.82 2.69
N THR A 41 -3.72 -6.89 3.48
CA THR A 41 -4.82 -7.71 4.02
C THR A 41 -5.08 -7.49 5.50
N ASP A 42 -4.03 -7.37 6.32
CA ASP A 42 -4.13 -7.41 7.78
C ASP A 42 -3.87 -6.06 8.45
N VAL A 43 -3.25 -5.11 7.74
CA VAL A 43 -3.06 -3.76 8.26
C VAL A 43 -4.35 -2.97 8.09
N PRO A 44 -4.90 -2.37 9.17
CA PRO A 44 -6.08 -1.51 9.06
C PRO A 44 -5.85 -0.34 8.11
N LEU A 45 -6.87 0.02 7.30
CA LEU A 45 -6.78 1.09 6.31
C LEU A 45 -6.29 2.43 6.89
N GLN A 46 -6.74 2.78 8.09
CA GLN A 46 -6.29 3.98 8.80
C GLN A 46 -4.78 3.99 9.08
N ASP A 47 -4.17 2.83 9.29
CA ASP A 47 -2.73 2.71 9.55
C ASP A 47 -1.95 2.66 8.24
N ILE A 48 -2.52 2.06 7.17
CA ILE A 48 -2.01 2.19 5.80
C ILE A 48 -1.95 3.68 5.40
N ALA A 49 -3.03 4.43 5.62
CA ALA A 49 -3.11 5.87 5.33
C ALA A 49 -2.05 6.68 6.11
N LYS A 50 -1.87 6.40 7.41
CA LYS A 50 -0.81 7.02 8.21
C LYS A 50 0.58 6.64 7.70
N PHE A 51 0.78 5.40 7.25
CA PHE A 51 2.06 4.93 6.73
C PHE A 51 2.45 5.64 5.44
N ILE A 52 1.54 5.72 4.46
CA ILE A 52 1.82 6.41 3.20
C ILE A 52 2.06 7.90 3.42
N ALA A 53 1.33 8.53 4.34
CA ALA A 53 1.56 9.92 4.72
C ALA A 53 2.94 10.10 5.40
N LYS A 54 3.27 9.26 6.38
CA LYS A 54 4.55 9.27 7.09
C LYS A 54 5.72 9.12 6.14
N HIS A 55 5.62 8.20 5.18
CA HIS A 55 6.68 7.90 4.24
C HIS A 55 6.60 8.71 2.94
N ASN A 56 5.64 9.63 2.77
CA ASN A 56 5.45 10.37 1.52
C ASN A 56 5.34 9.44 0.29
N ILE A 57 4.50 8.42 0.39
CA ILE A 57 4.18 7.52 -0.72
C ILE A 57 2.90 8.04 -1.38
N PRO A 58 2.92 8.39 -2.67
CA PRO A 58 1.70 8.79 -3.37
C PRO A 58 0.68 7.65 -3.39
N GLU A 59 -0.59 7.96 -3.15
CA GLU A 59 -1.66 6.95 -3.18
C GLU A 59 -1.76 6.27 -4.54
N ALA A 60 -1.51 7.00 -5.63
CA ALA A 60 -1.43 6.43 -6.98
C ALA A 60 -0.31 5.37 -7.10
N THR A 61 0.86 5.60 -6.49
CA THR A 61 1.95 4.63 -6.45
C THR A 61 1.55 3.40 -5.64
N LEU A 62 0.89 3.59 -4.48
CA LEU A 62 0.43 2.46 -3.68
C LEU A 62 -0.66 1.65 -4.41
N LEU A 63 -1.58 2.33 -5.10
CA LEU A 63 -2.64 1.70 -5.89
C LEU A 63 -2.06 0.91 -7.06
N GLU A 64 -1.08 1.47 -7.78
CA GLU A 64 -0.38 0.79 -8.85
C GLU A 64 0.32 -0.46 -8.32
N TYR A 65 1.08 -0.34 -7.22
CA TYR A 65 1.74 -1.48 -6.59
C TYR A 65 0.76 -2.60 -6.22
N TYR A 66 -0.37 -2.25 -5.59
CA TYR A 66 -1.41 -3.19 -5.21
C TYR A 66 -2.01 -3.88 -6.44
N LYS A 67 -2.36 -3.13 -7.50
CA LYS A 67 -2.92 -3.69 -8.74
C LYS A 67 -1.91 -4.60 -9.46
N THR A 68 -0.62 -4.25 -9.45
CA THR A 68 0.42 -5.03 -10.13
C THR A 68 0.76 -6.34 -9.41
N TYR A 69 0.83 -6.33 -8.07
CA TYR A 69 1.43 -7.46 -7.33
C TYR A 69 0.48 -8.20 -6.39
N VAL A 70 -0.66 -7.61 -6.03
CA VAL A 70 -1.48 -8.10 -4.90
C VAL A 70 -2.93 -8.39 -5.30
N GLN A 71 -3.53 -7.52 -6.10
CA GLN A 71 -4.97 -7.55 -6.43
C GLN A 71 -5.42 -8.90 -7.02
N GLU A 72 -4.59 -9.55 -7.83
CA GLU A 72 -4.90 -10.86 -8.42
C GLU A 72 -5.13 -11.95 -7.34
N PHE A 73 -4.42 -11.84 -6.22
CA PHE A 73 -4.46 -12.83 -5.14
C PHE A 73 -5.44 -12.42 -4.03
N TYR A 74 -5.42 -11.14 -3.66
CA TYR A 74 -6.18 -10.60 -2.53
C TYR A 74 -6.84 -9.29 -2.91
N ARG A 75 -8.10 -9.38 -3.30
CA ARG A 75 -8.90 -8.18 -3.62
C ARG A 75 -9.43 -7.52 -2.35
N ASN A 76 -9.10 -6.25 -2.16
CA ASN A 76 -9.56 -5.39 -1.07
C ASN A 76 -10.27 -4.15 -1.65
N VAL A 77 -11.60 -4.20 -1.73
CA VAL A 77 -12.43 -3.14 -2.34
C VAL A 77 -12.36 -1.84 -1.53
N GLU A 78 -12.34 -1.92 -0.20
CA GLU A 78 -12.27 -0.73 0.66
C GLU A 78 -10.92 0.00 0.49
N LEU A 79 -9.83 -0.74 0.30
CA LEU A 79 -8.53 -0.18 -0.07
C LEU A 79 -8.57 0.47 -1.46
N GLU A 80 -9.18 -0.20 -2.44
CA GLU A 80 -9.37 0.34 -3.80
C GLU A 80 -10.11 1.67 -3.73
N GLU A 81 -11.23 1.75 -3.01
CA GLU A 81 -12.02 2.96 -2.84
C GLU A 81 -11.23 4.07 -2.14
N MET A 82 -10.50 3.74 -1.06
CA MET A 82 -9.64 4.70 -0.33
C MET A 82 -8.61 5.34 -1.27
N LEU A 83 -7.95 4.54 -2.11
CA LEU A 83 -6.88 5.01 -2.99
C LEU A 83 -7.39 5.65 -4.30
N GLU A 84 -8.53 5.21 -4.82
CA GLU A 84 -9.11 5.75 -6.07
C GLU A 84 -9.84 7.09 -5.85
N HIS A 85 -10.38 7.34 -4.64
CA HIS A 85 -11.09 8.59 -4.36
C HIS A 85 -10.19 9.84 -4.52
N VAL A 86 -8.90 9.71 -4.19
CA VAL A 86 -7.94 10.82 -4.26
C VAL A 86 -7.33 11.00 -5.67
N GLY A 87 -7.22 9.92 -6.46
CA GLY A 87 -6.88 10.02 -7.88
C GLY A 87 -7.86 10.88 -8.68
N ARG A 88 -9.15 10.90 -8.28
CA ARG A 88 -10.17 11.79 -8.87
C ARG A 88 -10.07 13.25 -8.46
N THR A 89 -9.51 13.57 -7.29
CA THR A 89 -9.40 14.97 -6.84
C THR A 89 -8.28 15.74 -7.55
N PHE A 90 -7.28 15.05 -8.10
CA PHE A 90 -6.23 15.68 -8.93
C PHE A 90 -6.54 15.69 -10.43
N GLY A 91 -7.58 14.97 -10.88
CA GLY A 91 -8.06 14.96 -12.27
C GLY A 91 -9.12 16.01 -12.60
N LYS A 92 -9.62 16.75 -11.60
CA LYS A 92 -10.65 17.78 -11.81
C LYS A 92 -10.04 19.18 -11.70
N GLY A 93 -9.22 19.52 -12.70
CA GLY A 93 -9.08 20.91 -13.10
C GLY A 93 -10.47 21.47 -13.45
N HIS A 94 -10.72 22.70 -13.01
CA HIS A 94 -11.91 23.51 -13.27
C HIS A 94 -12.58 23.21 -14.62
N SER A 95 -13.84 22.79 -14.56
CA SER A 95 -14.86 23.24 -15.51
C SER A 95 -16.09 23.64 -14.71
N SER A 96 -16.02 24.84 -14.16
CA SER A 96 -17.20 25.67 -13.98
C SER A 96 -17.48 26.34 -15.32
N SER A 97 -18.56 25.97 -15.99
CA SER A 97 -19.33 26.79 -16.93
C SER A 97 -20.66 26.10 -17.18
#